data_AF-A0A7C5U5Y5-F1
#
_entry.id   AF-A0A7C5U5Y5-F1
#
_cell.length_a   1.000
_cell.length_b   1.000
_cell.length_c   1.000
_cell.angle_alpha   90.00
_cell.angle_beta   90.00
_cell.angle_gamma   90.00
#
_symmetry.space_group_name_H-M   'P 1'
#
loop_
_entity.id
_entity.type
_entity.pdbx_description
1 polymer ?
#
loop_
_entity_poly.entity_id
_entity_poly.type
_entity_poly.pdbx_seq_one_letter_code
_entity_poly.pdbx_strand_id
1 'polypeptide(L)'
;MSKIIKKQLIGTTSWLVPGTYYENARLVAQFVDFVELLVYTWDSDTKNLLESELPKLNHLTEVYGLKYTVHLPTDNFENVKKALDFLEGKLEIINYVVHPYVSNEFEEFLRTFEKVSVENLKERVYYSDRMVIDIGHHLTGEKVELNKVKKITEIHLMGVKDGKDHLSIDEKTLSTLHDILGDELFDIELLCFEIFSMKDFIESLVTWQRWKERLSKLVGDANG
;
A
#
# COMPACT_ATOMS: atom_id res chain seq x y z
N MET A 1 2.96 -28.01 11.83
CA MET A 1 1.91 -27.84 10.80
C MET A 1 2.45 -26.83 9.80
N SER A 2 2.66 -27.24 8.55
CA SER A 2 3.08 -26.32 7.47
C SER A 2 2.02 -25.23 7.29
N LYS A 3 2.36 -23.96 7.58
CA LYS A 3 1.46 -22.84 7.34
C LYS A 3 1.33 -22.65 5.82
N ILE A 4 0.13 -22.77 5.29
CA ILE A 4 -0.14 -22.47 3.88
C ILE A 4 0.03 -20.97 3.70
N ILE A 5 1.01 -20.57 2.89
CA ILE A 5 1.21 -19.16 2.54
C ILE A 5 0.01 -18.70 1.72
N LYS A 6 -0.77 -17.76 2.25
CA LYS A 6 -1.95 -17.23 1.57
C LYS A 6 -1.52 -16.40 0.35
N LYS A 7 -2.42 -16.35 -0.65
CA LYS A 7 -2.29 -15.38 -1.74
C LYS A 7 -2.52 -14.00 -1.16
N GLN A 8 -1.56 -13.10 -1.37
CA GLN A 8 -1.66 -11.68 -1.06
C GLN A 8 -1.98 -10.96 -2.37
N LEU A 9 -2.74 -9.88 -2.30
CA LEU A 9 -2.91 -8.98 -3.42
C LEU A 9 -1.66 -8.10 -3.53
N ILE A 10 -1.09 -8.06 -4.71
CA ILE A 10 0.10 -7.26 -4.99
C ILE A 10 -0.33 -5.97 -5.65
N GLY A 11 0.20 -4.84 -5.18
CA GLY A 11 -0.05 -3.54 -5.76
C GLY A 11 1.18 -2.68 -5.92
N THR A 12 1.01 -1.54 -6.55
CA THR A 12 2.04 -0.52 -6.76
C THR A 12 1.38 0.85 -6.84
N THR A 13 2.15 1.91 -6.70
CA THR A 13 1.62 3.28 -6.75
C THR A 13 1.29 3.75 -8.16
N SER A 14 0.47 4.79 -8.24
CA SER A 14 0.14 5.52 -9.46
C SER A 14 1.23 6.51 -9.91
N TRP A 15 2.49 6.34 -9.45
CA TRP A 15 3.61 7.25 -9.74
C TRP A 15 4.88 6.47 -10.14
N LEU A 16 4.77 5.58 -11.13
CA LEU A 16 5.92 4.82 -11.65
C LEU A 16 6.64 5.54 -12.78
N VAL A 17 5.89 6.33 -13.55
CA VAL A 17 6.37 7.17 -14.64
C VAL A 17 5.64 8.51 -14.63
N PRO A 18 6.21 9.59 -15.22
CA PRO A 18 5.48 10.82 -15.45
C PRO A 18 4.21 10.54 -16.27
N GLY A 19 3.06 10.98 -15.77
CA GLY A 19 1.76 10.72 -16.37
C GLY A 19 0.63 10.88 -15.37
N THR A 20 -0.56 10.40 -15.74
CA THR A 20 -1.76 10.46 -14.90
C THR A 20 -1.99 9.18 -14.09
N TYR A 21 -3.06 9.18 -13.27
CA TYR A 21 -3.51 7.99 -12.53
C TYR A 21 -3.83 6.84 -13.46
N TYR A 22 -4.66 7.10 -14.48
CA TYR A 22 -5.01 6.08 -15.48
C TYR A 22 -3.81 5.59 -16.28
N GLU A 23 -2.89 6.48 -16.69
CA GLU A 23 -1.73 6.07 -17.49
C GLU A 23 -0.84 5.09 -16.71
N ASN A 24 -0.54 5.39 -15.45
CA ASN A 24 0.20 4.48 -14.58
C ASN A 24 -0.58 3.19 -14.33
N ALA A 25 -1.87 3.27 -13.99
CA ALA A 25 -2.69 2.07 -13.72
C ALA A 25 -2.76 1.13 -14.93
N ARG A 26 -2.94 1.69 -16.14
CA ARG A 26 -3.00 0.94 -17.39
C ARG A 26 -1.69 0.19 -17.68
N LEU A 27 -0.54 0.80 -17.38
CA LEU A 27 0.77 0.19 -17.61
C LEU A 27 0.97 -1.08 -16.77
N VAL A 28 0.37 -1.11 -15.57
CA VAL A 28 0.57 -2.21 -14.62
C VAL A 28 -0.60 -3.17 -14.50
N ALA A 29 -1.73 -2.91 -15.16
CA ALA A 29 -2.99 -3.64 -14.95
C ALA A 29 -2.92 -5.17 -15.13
N GLN A 30 -1.94 -5.69 -15.88
CA GLN A 30 -1.73 -7.13 -16.08
C GLN A 30 -0.72 -7.75 -15.11
N PHE A 31 0.00 -6.93 -14.34
CA PHE A 31 1.09 -7.35 -13.47
C PHE A 31 0.75 -7.27 -11.98
N VAL A 32 -0.27 -6.50 -11.60
CA VAL A 32 -0.69 -6.27 -10.22
C VAL A 32 -2.17 -6.52 -10.03
N ASP A 33 -2.57 -6.83 -8.79
CA ASP A 33 -3.97 -6.98 -8.40
C ASP A 33 -4.62 -5.63 -8.06
N PHE A 34 -3.83 -4.63 -7.62
CA PHE A 34 -4.33 -3.27 -7.35
C PHE A 34 -3.32 -2.16 -7.66
N VAL A 35 -3.81 -0.92 -7.79
CA VAL A 35 -2.98 0.29 -7.88
C VAL A 35 -3.35 1.26 -6.78
N GLU A 36 -2.37 1.78 -6.07
CA GLU A 36 -2.55 2.84 -5.08
C GLU A 36 -2.56 4.21 -5.76
N LEU A 37 -3.70 4.90 -5.71
CA LEU A 37 -3.83 6.25 -6.24
C LEU A 37 -3.22 7.24 -5.23
N LEU A 38 -2.08 7.83 -5.58
CA LEU A 38 -1.40 8.83 -4.74
C LEU A 38 -2.05 10.21 -4.91
N VAL A 39 -2.91 10.60 -3.96
CA VAL A 39 -3.57 11.91 -3.96
C VAL A 39 -2.84 12.79 -2.95
N TYR A 40 -2.09 13.78 -3.42
CA TYR A 40 -1.29 14.66 -2.53
C TYR A 40 -2.12 15.79 -1.92
N THR A 41 -2.99 16.41 -2.72
CA THR A 41 -3.91 17.49 -2.34
C THR A 41 -5.25 17.30 -3.05
N TRP A 42 -6.28 18.02 -2.63
CA TRP A 42 -7.61 17.97 -3.25
C TRP A 42 -8.07 19.34 -3.75
N ASP A 43 -7.57 19.72 -4.91
CA ASP A 43 -7.95 20.94 -5.64
C ASP A 43 -8.82 20.65 -6.88
N SER A 44 -9.19 21.69 -7.62
CA SER A 44 -10.01 21.56 -8.83
C SER A 44 -9.33 20.71 -9.90
N ASP A 45 -8.01 20.82 -10.03
CA ASP A 45 -7.26 20.16 -11.09
C ASP A 45 -7.19 18.65 -10.82
N THR A 46 -6.88 18.28 -9.58
CA THR A 46 -6.87 16.89 -9.12
C THR A 46 -8.26 16.26 -9.26
N LYS A 47 -9.31 16.96 -8.82
CA LYS A 47 -10.69 16.50 -8.94
C LYS A 47 -11.09 16.31 -10.41
N ASN A 48 -10.86 17.32 -11.26
CA ASN A 48 -11.24 17.27 -12.67
C ASN A 48 -10.49 16.16 -13.41
N LEU A 49 -9.21 15.95 -13.09
CA LEU A 49 -8.41 14.87 -13.66
C LEU A 49 -9.02 13.51 -13.29
N LEU A 50 -9.17 13.22 -11.99
CA LEU A 50 -9.74 11.94 -11.54
C LEU A 50 -11.15 11.73 -12.11
N GLU A 51 -12.01 12.75 -12.09
CA GLU A 51 -13.36 12.68 -12.66
C GLU A 51 -13.34 12.28 -14.15
N SER A 52 -12.43 12.86 -14.93
CA SER A 52 -12.27 12.52 -16.35
C SER A 52 -11.69 11.11 -16.58
N GLU A 53 -10.99 10.56 -15.60
CA GLU A 53 -10.32 9.25 -15.69
C GLU A 53 -11.15 8.10 -15.10
N LEU A 54 -12.15 8.38 -14.26
CA LEU A 54 -13.03 7.38 -13.65
C LEU A 54 -13.57 6.34 -14.65
N PRO A 55 -14.07 6.70 -15.85
CA PRO A 55 -14.55 5.69 -16.79
C PRO A 55 -13.45 4.75 -17.27
N LYS A 56 -12.22 5.27 -17.43
CA LYS A 56 -11.09 4.47 -17.89
C LYS A 56 -10.53 3.58 -16.78
N LEU A 57 -10.51 4.06 -15.54
CA LEU A 57 -10.13 3.28 -14.36
C LEU A 57 -11.12 2.13 -14.13
N ASN A 58 -12.43 2.42 -14.13
CA ASN A 58 -13.46 1.37 -14.04
C ASN A 58 -13.35 0.34 -15.17
N HIS A 59 -13.01 0.76 -16.39
CA HIS A 59 -12.76 -0.18 -17.47
C HIS A 59 -11.58 -1.13 -17.20
N LEU A 60 -10.53 -0.68 -16.49
CA LEU A 60 -9.44 -1.57 -16.07
C LEU A 60 -9.91 -2.59 -15.02
N THR A 61 -10.81 -2.20 -14.11
CA THR A 61 -11.47 -3.15 -13.20
C THR A 61 -12.28 -4.19 -13.97
N GLU A 62 -13.09 -3.77 -14.93
CA GLU A 62 -13.91 -4.68 -15.74
C GLU A 62 -13.07 -5.69 -16.56
N VAL A 63 -11.96 -5.24 -17.15
CA VAL A 63 -11.16 -6.06 -18.08
C VAL A 63 -10.13 -6.91 -17.35
N TYR A 64 -9.47 -6.37 -16.33
CA TYR A 64 -8.34 -7.01 -15.66
C TYR A 64 -8.64 -7.44 -14.23
N GLY A 65 -9.81 -7.09 -13.68
CA GLY A 65 -10.10 -7.27 -12.25
C GLY A 65 -9.27 -6.34 -11.36
N LEU A 66 -8.74 -5.25 -11.92
CA LEU A 66 -7.87 -4.31 -11.21
C LEU A 66 -8.65 -3.58 -10.11
N LYS A 67 -8.11 -3.61 -8.90
CA LYS A 67 -8.66 -2.89 -7.73
C LYS A 67 -7.85 -1.65 -7.43
N TYR A 68 -8.33 -0.85 -6.47
CA TYR A 68 -7.65 0.38 -6.07
C TYR A 68 -7.49 0.47 -4.56
N THR A 69 -6.33 0.96 -4.14
CA THR A 69 -6.19 1.64 -2.84
C THR A 69 -6.00 3.12 -3.11
N VAL A 70 -6.22 3.97 -2.12
CA VAL A 70 -6.06 5.42 -2.29
C VAL A 70 -5.28 5.96 -1.12
N HIS A 71 -4.10 6.50 -1.41
CA HIS A 71 -3.40 7.33 -0.45
C HIS A 71 -4.06 8.70 -0.44
N LEU A 72 -4.79 9.00 0.63
CA LEU A 72 -5.54 10.24 0.79
C LEU A 72 -4.59 11.44 0.92
N PRO A 73 -5.09 12.66 0.61
CA PRO A 73 -4.34 13.92 0.72
C PRO A 73 -3.51 14.03 1.99
N THR A 74 -2.25 14.44 1.82
CA THR A 74 -1.29 14.60 2.92
C THR A 74 -1.21 16.04 3.42
N ASP A 75 -1.85 16.97 2.72
CA ASP A 75 -1.73 18.40 2.98
C ASP A 75 -2.63 18.88 4.13
N ASN A 76 -3.90 18.48 4.16
CA ASN A 76 -4.83 18.81 5.24
C ASN A 76 -6.02 17.83 5.33
N PHE A 77 -6.60 17.75 6.53
CA PHE A 77 -7.68 16.81 6.82
C PHE A 77 -9.01 17.12 6.10
N GLU A 78 -9.27 18.36 5.73
CA GLU A 78 -10.47 18.71 4.96
C GLU A 78 -10.40 18.12 3.55
N ASN A 79 -9.21 18.12 2.93
CA ASN A 79 -8.97 17.50 1.64
C ASN A 79 -9.08 15.97 1.71
N VAL A 80 -8.63 15.35 2.81
CA VAL A 80 -8.84 13.91 3.08
C VAL A 80 -10.31 13.55 2.97
N LYS A 81 -11.19 14.26 3.70
CA LYS A 81 -12.63 14.00 3.68
C LYS A 81 -13.22 14.19 2.28
N LYS A 82 -12.91 15.30 1.60
CA LYS A 82 -13.42 15.58 0.25
C LYS A 82 -13.01 14.55 -0.79
N ALA A 83 -11.76 14.07 -0.73
CA ALA A 83 -11.25 13.06 -1.64
C ALA A 83 -11.97 11.72 -1.41
N LEU A 84 -12.10 11.30 -0.15
CA LEU A 84 -12.83 10.09 0.22
C LEU A 84 -14.29 10.16 -0.23
N ASP A 85 -15.00 11.24 0.14
CA ASP A 85 -16.41 11.43 -0.21
C ASP A 85 -16.63 11.43 -1.73
N PHE A 86 -15.66 11.94 -2.50
CA PHE A 86 -15.73 11.93 -3.94
C PHE A 86 -15.50 10.54 -4.54
N LEU A 87 -14.56 9.76 -4.00
CA LEU A 87 -14.12 8.49 -4.59
C LEU A 87 -14.96 7.30 -4.13
N GLU A 88 -15.53 7.35 -2.93
CA GLU A 88 -16.30 6.23 -2.38
C GLU A 88 -17.48 5.87 -3.28
N GLY A 89 -17.57 4.60 -3.65
CA GLY A 89 -18.59 4.08 -4.56
C GLY A 89 -18.37 4.38 -6.04
N LYS A 90 -17.31 5.08 -6.44
CA LYS A 90 -17.00 5.35 -7.87
C LYS A 90 -15.94 4.45 -8.49
N LEU A 91 -15.15 3.77 -7.66
CA LEU A 91 -14.14 2.78 -8.03
C LEU A 91 -14.20 1.59 -7.07
N GLU A 92 -13.65 0.44 -7.47
CA GLU A 92 -13.48 -0.71 -6.58
C GLU A 92 -12.31 -0.47 -5.60
N ILE A 93 -12.56 0.42 -4.61
CA ILE A 93 -11.58 0.78 -3.59
C ILE A 93 -11.66 -0.19 -2.41
N ILE A 94 -10.53 -0.84 -2.12
CA ILE A 94 -10.40 -1.87 -1.08
C ILE A 94 -9.71 -1.38 0.20
N ASN A 95 -8.99 -0.26 0.14
CA ASN A 95 -8.40 0.41 1.30
C ASN A 95 -8.16 1.90 0.99
N TYR A 96 -8.32 2.74 2.01
CA TYR A 96 -7.83 4.12 2.00
C TYR A 96 -6.70 4.25 3.00
N VAL A 97 -5.58 4.82 2.57
CA VAL A 97 -4.43 5.09 3.41
C VAL A 97 -4.48 6.56 3.82
N VAL A 98 -4.28 6.84 5.10
CA VAL A 98 -4.29 8.20 5.63
C VAL A 98 -3.13 8.42 6.61
N HIS A 99 -2.49 9.58 6.51
CA HIS A 99 -1.56 10.03 7.54
C HIS A 99 -2.33 10.38 8.84
N PRO A 100 -1.71 10.21 10.01
CA PRO A 100 -2.36 10.51 11.27
C PRO A 100 -2.64 12.01 11.46
N TYR A 101 -3.79 12.36 12.03
CA TYR A 101 -4.10 13.70 12.54
C TYR A 101 -4.38 13.65 14.04
N VAL A 102 -4.19 14.76 14.74
CA VAL A 102 -4.46 14.86 16.18
C VAL A 102 -5.69 15.72 16.39
N SER A 103 -6.87 15.13 16.24
CA SER A 103 -8.14 15.78 16.52
C SER A 103 -9.24 14.77 16.87
N ASN A 104 -10.25 15.20 17.64
CA ASN A 104 -11.43 14.37 17.91
C ASN A 104 -12.21 14.04 16.63
N GLU A 105 -12.15 14.94 15.64
CA GLU A 105 -12.77 14.74 14.34
C GLU A 105 -12.10 13.60 13.55
N PHE A 106 -10.78 13.49 13.61
CA PHE A 106 -10.03 12.39 12.97
C PHE A 106 -10.38 11.04 13.63
N GLU A 107 -10.45 11.01 14.95
CA GLU A 107 -10.87 9.83 15.71
C GLU A 107 -12.29 9.36 15.33
N GLU A 108 -13.22 10.29 15.16
CA GLU A 108 -14.58 10.00 14.70
C GLU A 108 -14.60 9.51 13.24
N PHE A 109 -13.80 10.13 12.38
CA PHE A 109 -13.62 9.70 10.99
C PHE A 109 -13.14 8.25 10.90
N LEU A 110 -12.12 7.85 11.67
CA LEU A 110 -11.64 6.47 11.70
C LEU A 110 -12.70 5.47 12.17
N ARG A 111 -13.59 5.87 13.08
CA ARG A 111 -14.72 5.04 13.54
C ARG A 111 -15.84 4.95 12.50
N THR A 112 -15.95 5.94 11.62
CA THR A 112 -17.03 6.04 10.63
C THR A 112 -16.70 5.27 9.35
N PHE A 113 -15.44 5.29 8.92
CA PHE A 113 -15.02 4.74 7.63
C PHE A 113 -14.21 3.43 7.79
N GLU A 114 -14.88 2.29 7.66
CA GLU A 114 -14.30 0.96 7.92
C GLU A 114 -13.14 0.55 7.00
N LYS A 115 -13.01 1.21 5.83
CA LYS A 115 -11.95 0.96 4.86
C LYS A 115 -10.72 1.85 5.05
N VAL A 116 -10.72 2.75 6.04
CA VAL A 116 -9.57 3.63 6.29
C VAL A 116 -8.56 2.91 7.18
N SER A 117 -7.30 2.95 6.77
CA SER A 117 -6.15 2.47 7.52
C SER A 117 -5.16 3.61 7.73
N VAL A 118 -4.60 3.70 8.94
CA VAL A 118 -3.64 4.76 9.30
C VAL A 118 -2.22 4.26 9.05
N GLU A 119 -1.43 5.05 8.33
CA GLU A 119 -0.02 4.75 8.06
C GLU A 119 0.88 5.24 9.19
N ASN A 120 1.92 4.48 9.54
CA ASN A 120 2.99 4.98 10.41
C ASN A 120 3.91 5.93 9.65
N LEU A 121 4.29 7.04 10.27
CA LEU A 121 5.25 8.00 9.72
C LEU A 121 6.62 7.83 10.38
N LYS A 122 7.67 8.39 9.75
CA LYS A 122 9.02 8.42 10.35
C LYS A 122 9.03 9.10 11.71
N GLU A 123 8.25 10.17 11.85
CA GLU A 123 8.26 11.04 13.03
C GLU A 123 7.30 10.58 14.14
N ARG A 124 6.36 9.68 13.84
CA ARG A 124 5.34 9.22 14.81
C ARG A 124 4.61 7.97 14.37
N VAL A 125 4.23 7.15 15.35
CA VAL A 125 3.27 6.06 15.18
C VAL A 125 1.94 6.42 15.85
N TYR A 126 0.85 6.29 15.10
CA TYR A 126 -0.51 6.43 15.62
C TYR A 126 -1.22 5.08 15.53
N TYR A 127 -1.57 4.51 16.68
CA TYR A 127 -2.21 3.19 16.74
C TYR A 127 -3.72 3.31 16.57
N SER A 128 -4.23 2.78 15.47
CA SER A 128 -5.65 2.67 15.17
C SER A 128 -6.08 1.21 15.04
N ASP A 129 -7.37 0.96 14.80
CA ASP A 129 -7.90 -0.39 14.62
C ASP A 129 -7.37 -1.06 13.33
N ARG A 130 -6.99 -0.26 12.34
CA ARG A 130 -6.49 -0.70 11.04
C ARG A 130 -5.29 0.13 10.64
N MET A 131 -4.16 -0.52 10.41
CA MET A 131 -2.93 0.18 10.06
C MET A 131 -2.38 -0.25 8.71
N VAL A 132 -1.72 0.69 8.06
CA VAL A 132 -0.73 0.44 7.03
C VAL A 132 0.63 0.48 7.68
N ILE A 133 1.44 -0.55 7.45
CA ILE A 133 2.82 -0.56 7.92
C ILE A 133 3.73 -0.19 6.76
N ASP A 134 4.22 1.04 6.78
CA ASP A 134 5.34 1.47 5.96
C ASP A 134 6.65 1.00 6.61
N ILE A 135 7.33 0.11 5.89
CA ILE A 135 8.57 -0.51 6.33
C ILE A 135 9.75 0.46 6.20
N GLY A 136 9.74 1.35 5.22
CA GLY A 136 10.74 2.40 5.10
C GLY A 136 10.71 3.36 6.27
N HIS A 137 9.51 3.82 6.65
CA HIS A 137 9.26 4.64 7.83
C HIS A 137 9.66 3.91 9.11
N HIS A 138 9.25 2.64 9.25
CA HIS A 138 9.65 1.82 10.39
C HIS A 138 11.17 1.70 10.48
N LEU A 139 11.90 1.50 9.37
CA LEU A 139 13.34 1.30 9.40
C LEU A 139 14.12 2.59 9.68
N THR A 140 13.64 3.73 9.20
CA THR A 140 14.34 5.02 9.26
C THR A 140 13.89 5.94 10.39
N GLY A 141 12.75 5.67 11.03
CA GLY A 141 12.14 6.52 12.05
C GLY A 141 11.66 5.76 13.28
N GLU A 142 10.55 6.25 13.85
CA GLU A 142 9.90 5.64 15.01
C GLU A 142 9.44 4.21 14.70
N LYS A 143 9.75 3.28 15.62
CA LYS A 143 9.44 1.86 15.43
C LYS A 143 8.00 1.58 15.83
N VAL A 144 7.28 0.91 14.94
CA VAL A 144 5.94 0.38 15.26
C VAL A 144 6.07 -0.78 16.26
N GLU A 145 5.37 -0.68 17.39
CA GLU A 145 5.24 -1.74 18.38
C GLU A 145 4.11 -2.69 17.95
N LEU A 146 4.46 -3.79 17.30
CA LEU A 146 3.50 -4.72 16.68
C LEU A 146 2.46 -5.29 17.66
N ASN A 147 2.80 -5.44 18.94
CA ASN A 147 1.88 -5.90 19.98
C ASN A 147 0.74 -4.91 20.28
N LYS A 148 0.83 -3.65 19.83
CA LYS A 148 -0.24 -2.65 19.92
C LYS A 148 -1.10 -2.58 18.66
N VAL A 149 -0.65 -3.19 17.56
CA VAL A 149 -1.37 -3.16 16.28
C VAL A 149 -2.50 -4.19 16.31
N LYS A 150 -3.74 -3.74 16.13
CA LYS A 150 -4.90 -4.63 16.11
C LYS A 150 -5.06 -5.38 14.79
N LYS A 151 -4.83 -4.68 13.66
CA LYS A 151 -4.88 -5.25 12.32
C LYS A 151 -3.94 -4.49 11.40
N ILE A 152 -3.06 -5.22 10.72
CA ILE A 152 -2.30 -4.72 9.58
C ILE A 152 -3.11 -5.05 8.32
N THR A 153 -3.60 -4.01 7.64
CA THR A 153 -4.38 -4.16 6.40
C THR A 153 -3.45 -4.24 5.20
N GLU A 154 -2.41 -3.43 5.20
CA GLU A 154 -1.54 -3.18 4.05
C GLU A 154 -0.11 -2.96 4.52
N ILE A 155 0.84 -3.39 3.70
CA ILE A 155 2.26 -3.08 3.87
C ILE A 155 2.67 -2.20 2.71
N HIS A 156 3.31 -1.07 3.01
CA HIS A 156 4.09 -0.32 2.03
C HIS A 156 5.52 -0.84 2.05
N LEU A 157 5.89 -1.49 0.94
CA LEU A 157 7.15 -2.19 0.76
C LEU A 157 8.06 -1.39 -0.18
N MET A 158 9.25 -1.09 0.32
CA MET A 158 10.30 -0.41 -0.44
C MET A 158 11.68 -0.79 0.09
N GLY A 159 12.71 -0.60 -0.74
CA GLY A 159 14.10 -0.66 -0.32
C GLY A 159 14.50 0.63 0.38
N VAL A 160 15.33 0.50 1.42
CA VAL A 160 15.97 1.63 2.10
C VAL A 160 17.47 1.41 2.10
N LYS A 161 18.23 2.43 1.69
CA LYS A 161 19.69 2.42 1.75
C LYS A 161 20.24 3.80 2.07
N ASP A 162 21.11 3.86 3.07
CA ASP A 162 21.81 5.09 3.49
C ASP A 162 20.85 6.28 3.73
N GLY A 163 19.67 6.00 4.31
CA GLY A 163 18.64 6.99 4.61
C GLY A 163 17.75 7.39 3.44
N LYS A 164 18.02 6.90 2.22
CA LYS A 164 17.15 7.04 1.06
C LYS A 164 16.14 5.90 0.99
N ASP A 165 14.87 6.24 0.80
CA ASP A 165 13.72 5.35 0.68
C ASP A 165 13.25 5.21 -0.79
N HIS A 166 12.15 4.47 -1.00
CA HIS A 166 11.53 4.19 -2.30
C HIS A 166 12.48 3.55 -3.33
N LEU A 167 13.49 2.80 -2.88
CA LEU A 167 14.43 2.07 -3.73
C LEU A 167 13.90 0.67 -4.08
N SER A 168 14.54 0.02 -5.07
CA SER A 168 14.32 -1.41 -5.33
C SER A 168 14.57 -2.23 -4.07
N ILE A 169 13.75 -3.27 -3.85
CA ILE A 169 13.97 -4.22 -2.77
C ILE A 169 15.05 -5.24 -3.14
N ASP A 170 15.77 -5.73 -2.14
CA ASP A 170 16.66 -6.87 -2.24
C ASP A 170 16.30 -7.95 -1.20
N GLU A 171 17.05 -9.06 -1.17
CA GLU A 171 16.81 -10.13 -0.20
C GLU A 171 17.00 -9.67 1.26
N LYS A 172 17.83 -8.66 1.50
CA LYS A 172 18.04 -8.12 2.84
C LYS A 172 16.82 -7.33 3.28
N THR A 173 16.20 -6.53 2.40
CA THR A 173 14.91 -5.88 2.66
C THR A 173 13.86 -6.91 3.05
N LEU A 174 13.75 -8.00 2.30
CA LEU A 174 12.76 -9.06 2.56
C LEU A 174 13.04 -9.87 3.82
N SER A 175 14.30 -10.16 4.11
CA SER A 175 14.68 -10.81 5.37
C SER A 175 14.36 -9.91 6.56
N THR A 176 14.64 -8.62 6.45
CA THR A 176 14.31 -7.64 7.50
C THR A 176 12.80 -7.52 7.71
N LEU A 177 12.01 -7.52 6.63
CA LEU A 177 10.56 -7.54 6.69
C LEU A 177 10.04 -8.78 7.44
N HIS A 178 10.59 -9.95 7.14
CA HIS A 178 10.24 -11.20 7.82
C HIS A 178 10.72 -11.22 9.27
N ASP A 179 11.86 -10.64 9.60
CA ASP A 179 12.33 -10.51 10.99
C ASP A 179 11.38 -9.63 11.83
N ILE A 180 10.76 -8.61 11.21
CA ILE A 180 9.79 -7.73 11.86
C ILE A 180 8.45 -8.43 12.04
N LEU A 181 7.86 -8.94 10.95
CA LEU A 181 6.47 -9.43 10.94
C LEU A 181 6.34 -10.94 11.16
N GLY A 182 7.45 -11.67 11.14
CA GLY A 182 7.46 -13.13 11.15
C GLY A 182 6.56 -13.73 10.08
N ASP A 183 5.92 -14.85 10.42
CA ASP A 183 4.97 -15.53 9.54
C ASP A 183 3.63 -14.81 9.39
N GLU A 184 3.36 -13.75 10.17
CA GLU A 184 2.17 -12.92 10.00
C GLU A 184 2.25 -12.07 8.72
N LEU A 185 3.46 -11.84 8.19
CA LEU A 185 3.69 -11.23 6.88
C LEU A 185 2.77 -11.82 5.80
N PHE A 186 2.61 -13.14 5.80
CA PHE A 186 1.85 -13.86 4.78
C PHE A 186 0.33 -13.91 5.04
N ASP A 187 -0.12 -13.42 6.20
CA ASP A 187 -1.54 -13.26 6.52
C ASP A 187 -2.07 -11.86 6.15
N ILE A 188 -1.18 -10.90 5.89
CA ILE A 188 -1.54 -9.53 5.50
C ILE A 188 -1.97 -9.51 4.04
N GLU A 189 -3.16 -8.99 3.80
CA GLU A 189 -3.85 -9.11 2.51
C GLU A 189 -3.21 -8.29 1.39
N LEU A 190 -2.81 -7.04 1.69
CA LEU A 190 -2.32 -6.08 0.70
C LEU A 190 -0.83 -5.83 0.86
N LEU A 191 -0.08 -5.93 -0.25
CA LEU A 191 1.33 -5.57 -0.32
C LEU A 191 1.51 -4.56 -1.46
N CYS A 192 1.64 -3.28 -1.11
CA CYS A 192 1.91 -2.20 -2.04
C CYS A 192 3.41 -1.99 -2.19
N PHE A 193 3.92 -2.05 -3.41
CA PHE A 193 5.28 -1.65 -3.73
C PHE A 193 5.31 -0.13 -3.87
N GLU A 194 5.76 0.55 -2.83
CA GLU A 194 5.85 2.01 -2.81
C GLU A 194 7.18 2.49 -3.40
N ILE A 195 7.33 2.24 -4.70
CA ILE A 195 8.53 2.52 -5.49
C ILE A 195 8.12 3.42 -6.64
N PHE A 196 8.88 4.49 -6.89
CA PHE A 196 8.50 5.55 -7.84
C PHE A 196 9.23 5.46 -9.20
N SER A 197 9.46 4.22 -9.65
CA SER A 197 10.20 3.92 -10.87
C SER A 197 9.73 2.57 -11.43
N MET A 198 9.25 2.57 -12.67
CA MET A 198 8.78 1.34 -13.35
C MET A 198 9.84 0.24 -13.37
N LYS A 199 11.10 0.61 -13.64
CA LYS A 199 12.21 -0.35 -13.68
C LYS A 199 12.41 -1.01 -12.31
N ASP A 200 12.47 -0.18 -11.28
CA ASP A 200 12.76 -0.62 -9.91
C ASP A 200 11.60 -1.44 -9.32
N PHE A 201 10.36 -1.08 -9.68
CA PHE A 201 9.16 -1.86 -9.37
C PHE A 201 9.22 -3.25 -9.99
N ILE A 202 9.52 -3.38 -11.29
CA ILE A 202 9.60 -4.69 -11.97
C ILE A 202 10.69 -5.56 -11.34
N GLU A 203 11.88 -4.99 -11.10
CA GLU A 203 12.98 -5.71 -10.44
C GLU A 203 12.59 -6.18 -9.03
N SER A 204 11.85 -5.34 -8.30
CA SER A 204 11.36 -5.65 -6.96
C SER A 204 10.29 -6.74 -6.96
N LEU A 205 9.34 -6.70 -7.90
CA LEU A 205 8.31 -7.71 -8.04
C LEU A 205 8.91 -9.09 -8.30
N VAL A 206 9.88 -9.19 -9.21
CA VAL A 206 10.60 -10.43 -9.50
C VAL A 206 11.35 -10.93 -8.26
N THR A 207 11.98 -10.03 -7.52
CA THR A 207 12.72 -10.36 -6.29
C THR A 207 11.78 -10.93 -5.22
N TRP A 208 10.64 -10.28 -4.99
CA TRP A 208 9.61 -10.77 -4.07
C TRP A 208 9.09 -12.16 -4.45
N GLN A 209 8.72 -12.36 -5.72
CA GLN A 209 8.21 -13.64 -6.20
C GLN A 209 9.22 -14.78 -5.98
N ARG A 210 10.48 -14.57 -6.37
CA ARG A 210 11.55 -15.55 -6.15
C ARG A 210 11.77 -15.85 -4.67
N TRP A 211 11.78 -14.82 -3.83
CA TRP A 211 11.98 -14.99 -2.39
C TRP A 211 10.84 -15.80 -1.76
N LYS A 212 9.58 -15.46 -2.09
CA LYS A 212 8.38 -16.17 -1.61
C LYS A 212 8.33 -17.62 -2.07
N GLU A 213 8.72 -17.90 -3.32
CA GLU A 213 8.82 -19.27 -3.85
C GLU A 213 9.86 -20.11 -3.09
N ARG A 214 11.03 -19.55 -2.76
CA ARG A 214 12.06 -20.27 -1.98
C ARG A 214 11.59 -20.60 -0.58
N LEU A 215 10.95 -19.65 0.11
CA LEU A 215 10.39 -19.89 1.44
C LEU A 215 9.33 -20.99 1.40
N SER A 216 8.48 -20.99 0.38
CA SER A 216 7.47 -22.05 0.19
C SER A 216 8.09 -23.43 0.03
N LYS A 217 9.20 -23.55 -0.73
CA LYS A 217 9.93 -24.81 -0.90
C LYS A 217 10.58 -25.29 0.39
N LEU A 218 11.22 -24.40 1.15
CA LEU A 218 11.83 -24.75 2.44
C LEU A 218 10.79 -25.27 3.45
N VAL A 219 9.59 -24.69 3.46
CA VAL A 219 8.47 -25.19 4.30
C VAL A 219 7.93 -26.52 3.77
N GLY A 220 7.90 -26.73 2.45
CA GLY A 220 7.49 -28.01 1.85
C GLY A 220 8.47 -29.16 2.15
N ASP A 221 9.77 -28.91 2.02
CA ASP A 221 10.84 -29.90 2.22
C ASP A 221 11.03 -30.25 3.70
N ALA A 222 10.76 -29.33 4.64
CA ALA A 222 10.83 -29.59 6.08
C ALA A 222 9.70 -30.49 6.62
N ASN A 223 8.69 -30.80 5.79
CA ASN A 223 7.57 -31.69 6.12
C ASN A 223 7.55 -32.97 5.27
N GLY A 224 8.62 -33.24 4.48
CA GLY A 224 8.81 -34.43 3.65
C GLY A 224 9.70 -35.49 4.29
#